data_AF-A0A401USU7-F1
#
_entry.id   AF-A0A401USU7-F1
#
_cell.length_a   1.000
_cell.length_b   1.000
_cell.length_c   1.000
_cell.angle_alpha   90.00
_cell.angle_beta   90.00
_cell.angle_gamma   90.00
#
_symmetry.space_group_name_H-M   'P 1'
#
loop_
_entity.id
_entity.type
_entity.pdbx_description
1 polymer ?
#
loop_
_entity_poly.entity_id
_entity_poly.type
_entity_poly.pdbx_seq_one_letter_code
_entity_poly.pdbx_strand_id
1 'polypeptide(L)' 'MLEKIKVKKLLSNYKKMLEKRESLVKPYYTKRNENIILTNDEHAKMILLEARIQQIKEFIDDLKYLIE' A
#
# COMPACT_ATOMS: atom_id res chain seq x y z
N MET A 1 -10.62 17.87 19.75
CA MET A 1 -10.99 16.45 20.00
C MET A 1 -11.67 15.78 18.80
N LEU A 2 -12.71 16.38 18.20
CA LEU A 2 -13.40 15.81 17.02
C LEU A 2 -12.48 15.59 15.81
N GLU A 3 -11.49 16.46 15.59
CA GLU A 3 -10.52 16.32 14.51
C GLU A 3 -9.59 15.12 14.71
N LYS A 4 -9.05 14.91 15.92
CA LYS A 4 -8.26 13.71 16.23
C LYS A 4 -9.04 12.40 15.98
N ILE A 5 -10.36 12.40 16.22
CA ILE A 5 -11.23 11.24 15.91
C ILE A 5 -11.35 11.03 14.39
N LYS A 6 -11.52 12.11 13.61
CA LYS A 6 -11.56 12.05 12.14
C LYS A 6 -10.25 11.53 11.56
N VAL A 7 -9.11 12.00 12.07
CA VAL A 7 -7.76 11.58 11.64
C VAL A 7 -7.52 10.09 11.98
N LYS A 8 -7.92 9.62 13.16
CA LYS A 8 -7.85 8.20 13.54
C LYS A 8 -8.69 7.30 12.62
N LYS A 9 -9.91 7.74 12.26
CA LYS A 9 -10.75 7.00 11.30
C LYS A 9 -10.12 6.95 9.91
N LEU A 10 -9.54 8.07 9.46
CA LEU A 10 -8.82 8.14 8.19
C LEU A 10 -7.62 7.18 8.19
N LEU A 11 -6.80 7.20 9.24
CA LEU A 11 -5.68 6.27 9.41
C LEU A 11 -6.12 4.80 9.33
N SER A 12 -7.22 4.43 9.99
CA SER A 12 -7.76 3.07 9.93
C SER A 12 -8.18 2.68 8.50
N ASN A 13 -8.84 3.57 7.77
CA ASN A 13 -9.23 3.33 6.39
C ASN A 13 -8.02 3.13 5.47
N TYR A 14 -6.98 3.95 5.62
CA TYR A 14 -5.77 3.84 4.81
C TYR A 14 -4.96 2.58 5.14
N LYS A 15 -4.91 2.16 6.41
CA LYS A 15 -4.32 0.86 6.79
C LYS A 15 -5.03 -0.32 6.10
N LYS A 16 -6.37 -0.33 6.09
CA LYS A 16 -7.13 -1.36 5.35
C LYS A 16 -6.89 -1.30 3.84
N MET A 17 -6.73 -0.10 3.28
CA MET A 17 -6.38 0.07 1.87
C MET A 17 -4.97 -0.45 1.56
N LEU A 18 -4.01 -0.21 2.45
CA LEU A 18 -2.66 -0.71 2.36
C LEU A 18 -2.65 -2.24 2.30
N GLU A 19 -3.30 -2.90 3.26
CA GLU A 19 -3.40 -4.37 3.31
C GLU A 19 -3.97 -4.96 2.01
N LYS A 20 -5.03 -4.35 1.48
CA LYS A 20 -5.64 -4.77 0.21
C LYS A 20 -4.71 -4.60 -0.99
N ARG A 21 -3.84 -3.59 -0.99
CA ARG A 21 -2.88 -3.39 -2.09
C ARG A 21 -1.67 -4.29 -1.95
N GLU A 22 -1.19 -4.50 -0.73
CA GLU A 22 -0.12 -5.47 -0.46
C GLU A 22 -0.55 -6.89 -0.83
N SER A 23 -1.82 -7.27 -0.65
CA SER A 23 -2.31 -8.56 -1.14
C SER A 23 -2.34 -8.67 -2.68
N LEU A 24 -2.53 -7.57 -3.40
CA LEU A 24 -2.52 -7.53 -4.86
C LEU A 24 -1.12 -7.57 -5.46
N VAL A 25 -0.09 -7.10 -4.74
CA VAL A 25 1.31 -7.18 -5.23
C VAL A 25 1.93 -8.56 -5.00
N LYS A 26 1.47 -9.27 -3.95
CA LYS A 26 2.00 -10.60 -3.55
C LYS A 26 2.15 -11.60 -4.71
N PRO A 27 1.16 -11.78 -5.60
CA PRO A 27 1.29 -12.74 -6.71
C PRO A 27 2.48 -12.44 -7.63
N TYR A 28 2.82 -11.17 -7.86
CA TYR A 28 3.98 -10.80 -8.68
C TYR A 28 5.30 -11.13 -7.97
N TYR A 29 5.37 -10.92 -6.65
CA TYR A 29 6.53 -11.34 -5.85
C TYR A 29 6.67 -12.85 -5.77
N THR A 30 5.57 -13.59 -5.63
CA THR A 30 5.57 -15.06 -5.68
C THR A 30 6.12 -15.54 -7.02
N LYS A 31 5.60 -15.03 -8.15
CA LYS A 31 6.13 -15.35 -9.48
C LYS A 31 7.63 -15.06 -9.59
N ARG A 32 8.07 -13.89 -9.11
CA ARG A 32 9.49 -13.51 -9.11
C ARG A 32 10.36 -14.46 -8.28
N ASN A 33 9.89 -14.88 -7.10
CA ASN A 33 10.60 -15.80 -6.21
C ASN A 33 10.65 -17.23 -6.76
N GLU A 34 9.63 -17.64 -7.52
CA GLU A 34 9.56 -18.93 -8.21
C GLU A 34 10.33 -18.92 -9.55
N ASN A 35 11.08 -17.86 -9.86
CA ASN A 35 11.78 -17.65 -11.12
C ASN A 35 10.86 -17.68 -12.37
N ILE A 36 9.58 -17.35 -12.19
CA ILE A 36 8.63 -17.18 -13.29
C ILE A 36 8.85 -15.79 -13.90
N ILE A 37 9.19 -15.75 -15.18
CA ILE A 37 9.37 -14.51 -15.92
C ILE A 37 8.02 -13.78 -16.02
N LEU A 38 7.96 -12.57 -15.47
CA LEU A 38 6.82 -11.67 -15.66
C LEU A 38 6.83 -11.14 -17.10
N THR A 39 5.66 -11.08 -17.71
CA THR A 39 5.48 -10.32 -18.95
C THR A 39 5.73 -8.82 -18.70
N ASN A 40 6.04 -8.06 -19.75
CA ASN A 40 6.23 -6.60 -19.63
C ASN A 40 5.00 -5.90 -19.03
N ASP A 41 3.79 -6.35 -19.36
CA ASP A 41 2.54 -5.82 -18.80
C ASP A 41 2.41 -6.12 -17.30
N GLU A 42 2.71 -7.35 -16.88
CA GLU A 42 2.74 -7.71 -15.46
C GLU A 42 3.81 -6.92 -14.69
N HIS A 43 4.97 -6.71 -15.29
CA HIS A 43 6.04 -5.94 -14.68
C HIS A 43 5.65 -4.45 -14.51
N ALA A 44 5.00 -3.87 -15.52
CA ALA A 44 4.47 -2.51 -15.43
C ALA A 44 3.38 -2.40 -14.35
N LYS A 45 2.46 -3.38 -14.29
CA LYS A 45 1.42 -3.46 -13.24
C LYS A 45 2.02 -3.58 -11.85
N MET A 46 3.04 -4.41 -11.68
CA MET A 46 3.75 -4.58 -10.41
C MET A 46 4.36 -3.26 -9.95
N ILE A 47 5.16 -2.59 -10.80
CA ILE A 47 5.79 -1.30 -10.48
C ILE A 47 4.75 -0.24 -10.09
N LEU A 48 3.66 -0.13 -10.86
CA LEU A 48 2.58 0.80 -10.56
C LEU A 48 1.94 0.51 -9.19
N LEU A 49 1.80 -0.76 -8.84
CA LEU A 49 1.22 -1.19 -7.58
C LEU A 49 2.16 -0.92 -6.40
N GLU A 50 3.45 -1.16 -6.57
CA GLU A 50 4.51 -0.82 -5.61
C GLU A 50 4.54 0.68 -5.32
N ALA A 51 4.54 1.53 -6.36
CA ALA A 51 4.52 2.98 -6.20
C ALA A 51 3.30 3.46 -5.41
N ARG A 52 2.12 2.88 -5.67
CA ARG A 52 0.90 3.20 -4.92
C ARG A 52 0.94 2.71 -3.48
N ILE A 53 1.54 1.55 -3.21
CA ILE A 53 1.76 1.06 -1.84
C ILE A 53 2.66 2.03 -1.08
N GLN A 54 3.75 2.48 -1.70
CA GLN A 54 4.70 3.41 -1.10
C GLN A 54 4.04 4.74 -0.72
N GLN A 55 3.27 5.35 -1.63
CA GLN A 55 2.50 6.58 -1.35
C GLN A 55 1.55 6.43 -0.17
N ILE A 56 0.93 5.26 -0.01
CA ILE A 56 0.02 5.00 1.12
C ILE A 56 0.78 4.84 2.44
N LYS A 57 1.97 4.23 2.41
CA LYS A 57 2.83 4.12 3.59
C LYS A 57 3.26 5.49 4.08
N GLU A 58 3.75 6.34 3.18
CA GLU A 58 4.11 7.73 3.47
C GLU A 58 2.94 8.51 4.07
N PHE A 59 1.77 8.44 3.43
CA PHE A 59 0.58 9.12 3.94
C PHE A 59 0.12 8.59 5.32
N ILE A 60 0.24 7.27 5.56
CA ILE A 60 -0.06 6.69 6.87
C ILE A 60 0.88 7.24 7.95
N ASP A 61 2.16 7.42 7.62
CA ASP A 61 3.15 7.95 8.56
C ASP A 61 2.90 9.43 8.85
N ASP A 62 2.56 10.23 7.84
CA ASP A 62 2.11 11.62 8.03
C ASP A 62 0.88 11.69 8.96
N LEU A 63 -0.09 10.80 8.78
CA LEU A 63 -1.28 10.75 9.64
C LEU A 63 -0.94 10.33 11.09
N LYS A 64 0.05 9.45 11.30
CA LYS A 64 0.50 9.08 12.65
C LYS A 64 1.12 10.29 13.35
N TYR A 65 1.98 11.03 12.65
CA TYR A 65 2.61 12.25 13.16
C TYR A 65 1.57 13.30 13.62
N LEU A 66 0.46 13.43 12.89
CA LEU A 66 -0.63 14.35 13.27
C LEU A 66 -1.47 13.90 14.48
N ILE A 67 -1.38 12.62 14.89
CA ILE A 67 -2.14 12.07 16.01
C ILE A 67 -1.33 12.11 17.31
N GLU A 68 -0.02 11.85 17.23
CA GLU A 68 0.96 12.02 18.32
C GLU A 68 0.90 13.44 18.91
#